data_AF-A0A7C8RE22-F1
#
_entry.id   AF-A0A7C8RE22-F1
#
_cell.length_a   1.000
_cell.length_b   1.000
_cell.length_c   1.000
_cell.angle_alpha   90.00
_cell.angle_beta   90.00
_cell.angle_gamma   90.00
#
_symmetry.space_group_name_H-M   'P 1'
#
loop_
_entity.id
_entity.type
_entity.pdbx_description
1 polymer ?
#
loop_
_entity_poly.entity_id
_entity_poly.type
_entity_poly.pdbx_seq_one_letter_code
_entity_poly.pdbx_strand_id
1 'polypeptide(L)'
;MASSSFSSSNVGESSSSSSSASGSGRPYLQPGTRFSTSSIISDYASSHIQRQKRPFVTYKLKEKYEQPWLVDPRLKSRKRTNNVIIYTLSCIGLAAAAVYCWTGTRQFPKREYCIVLDDDFTSGIDPSVWNYEIQLDGYGNGHFDWTTSDPTNAYTDKNGLHIVPTLTNETTTITNDQILNGYTLNLTTTKTCTSQQISACGIRSNSTTGKMINPVRSARLTTKGKRGIAFGKMEIVAKLPRGDWLWPAIWMMPAYSVYGTWPASGEIDIVESRGNNYDFPQGGRDHFGSALHWGPYPGVDAYWRTMGQTTLKRSDFSKEFYTFGLEWTEDYIVTYVNNRIHQVMYIPFTKGGFWQRGEFIKYNATEESNPWRPVEEGGKTHHIKAAPFDQEFYLLLNVAVGGTNGYFKDSTLKPWVDGSGREMRDFWNAVNQWHPTWGSADERGMTVKSVKMWQEGKC
;
A
#
# COMPACT_ATOMS: atom_id res chain seq x y z
N MET A 1 32.82 -5.82 56.71
CA MET A 1 33.83 -6.90 56.65
C MET A 1 33.94 -7.31 55.19
N ALA A 2 34.89 -6.70 54.47
CA ALA A 2 36.13 -7.32 53.98
C ALA A 2 35.85 -8.19 52.72
N SER A 3 36.02 -7.65 51.51
CA SER A 3 37.24 -7.71 50.66
C SER A 3 37.39 -9.08 49.98
N SER A 4 37.45 -9.23 48.65
CA SER A 4 38.65 -9.03 47.79
C SER A 4 38.41 -9.89 46.50
N SER A 5 38.44 -9.33 45.28
CA SER A 5 39.55 -9.26 44.30
C SER A 5 39.83 -10.50 43.43
N PHE A 6 39.77 -10.29 42.10
CA PHE A 6 40.64 -10.77 41.00
C PHE A 6 41.31 -12.17 41.05
N SER A 7 41.18 -12.94 39.94
CA SER A 7 42.33 -13.38 39.11
C SER A 7 41.91 -14.35 37.98
N SER A 8 42.53 -14.12 36.82
CA SER A 8 42.65 -14.89 35.57
C SER A 8 43.21 -16.32 35.69
N SER A 9 42.87 -17.21 34.74
CA SER A 9 43.81 -17.89 33.82
C SER A 9 43.19 -19.07 33.02
N ASN A 10 43.03 -18.87 31.71
CA ASN A 10 43.57 -19.63 30.57
C ASN A 10 43.75 -21.17 30.53
N VAL A 11 43.34 -21.70 29.36
CA VAL A 11 43.96 -22.73 28.47
C VAL A 11 43.54 -24.19 28.61
N GLY A 12 42.95 -24.68 27.51
CA GLY A 12 42.98 -26.06 27.03
C GLY A 12 42.89 -26.06 25.50
N GLU A 13 44.04 -26.22 24.83
CA GLU A 13 44.22 -26.32 23.38
C GLU A 13 43.85 -27.71 22.82
N SER A 14 43.41 -27.75 21.55
CA SER A 14 43.89 -28.67 20.50
C SER A 14 43.28 -28.24 19.15
N SER A 15 44.00 -27.42 18.35
CA SER A 15 44.89 -27.80 17.23
C SER A 15 44.18 -28.51 16.05
N SER A 16 43.87 -27.73 15.00
CA SER A 16 44.54 -27.74 13.68
C SER A 16 43.90 -28.72 12.66
N SER A 17 43.59 -28.36 11.42
CA SER A 17 44.49 -27.71 10.46
C SER A 17 43.74 -27.10 9.25
N SER A 18 44.38 -26.06 8.74
CA SER A 18 44.09 -25.21 7.59
C SER A 18 44.47 -25.83 6.25
N SER A 19 43.84 -25.39 5.16
CA SER A 19 44.58 -25.04 3.95
C SER A 19 43.92 -23.85 3.23
N SER A 20 44.73 -22.83 3.01
CA SER A 20 44.46 -21.61 2.25
C SER A 20 45.18 -21.70 0.90
N ALA A 21 44.61 -21.08 -0.13
CA ALA A 21 45.36 -20.67 -1.31
C ALA A 21 44.84 -19.32 -1.79
N SER A 22 45.72 -18.33 -1.74
CA SER A 22 45.59 -16.96 -2.20
C SER A 22 45.96 -16.84 -3.69
N GLY A 23 45.45 -15.79 -4.34
CA GLY A 23 45.90 -15.40 -5.68
C GLY A 23 45.25 -14.11 -6.16
N SER A 24 46.01 -13.01 -6.08
CA SER A 24 45.68 -11.62 -6.41
C SER A 24 45.74 -11.28 -7.91
N GLY A 25 44.93 -10.31 -8.39
CA GLY A 25 45.24 -9.48 -9.57
C GLY A 25 44.03 -8.99 -10.42
N ARG A 26 43.81 -7.67 -10.48
CA ARG A 26 42.82 -6.90 -11.31
C ARG A 26 43.22 -6.90 -12.82
N PRO A 27 42.52 -6.26 -13.83
CA PRO A 27 41.37 -5.30 -13.80
C PRO A 27 40.29 -5.41 -14.95
N TYR A 28 39.24 -4.58 -14.84
CA TYR A 28 38.36 -3.97 -15.89
C TYR A 28 37.77 -4.81 -17.05
N LEU A 29 36.43 -4.86 -17.13
CA LEU A 29 35.65 -4.64 -18.38
C LEU A 29 34.14 -4.40 -18.05
N GLN A 30 33.58 -3.42 -18.76
CA GLN A 30 32.24 -2.82 -18.61
C GLN A 30 31.21 -3.52 -19.57
N PRO A 31 29.92 -3.13 -19.65
CA PRO A 31 28.76 -3.97 -19.35
C PRO A 31 28.09 -4.58 -20.60
N GLY A 32 27.66 -5.85 -20.49
CA GLY A 32 26.91 -6.56 -21.52
C GLY A 32 25.44 -6.74 -21.15
N THR A 33 24.59 -5.95 -21.81
CA THR A 33 23.16 -6.12 -22.08
C THR A 33 22.56 -7.51 -21.78
N ARG A 34 21.63 -7.61 -20.82
CA ARG A 34 20.61 -8.66 -20.82
C ARG A 34 19.27 -8.05 -21.22
N PHE A 35 18.77 -8.51 -22.36
CA PHE A 35 17.47 -8.19 -22.91
C PHE A 35 16.36 -8.65 -21.95
N SER A 36 15.54 -7.70 -21.52
CA SER A 36 14.23 -7.94 -20.92
C SER A 36 13.21 -8.03 -22.07
N THR A 37 12.49 -9.14 -22.12
CA THR A 37 11.26 -9.25 -22.93
C THR A 37 10.15 -8.49 -22.22
N SER A 38 9.91 -7.26 -22.66
CA SER A 38 8.68 -6.52 -22.36
C SER A 38 8.01 -6.14 -23.67
N SER A 39 6.81 -6.64 -23.84
CA SER A 39 5.77 -6.10 -24.69
C SER A 39 5.57 -4.60 -24.42
N ILE A 40 5.69 -3.77 -25.46
CA ILE A 40 5.07 -2.45 -25.50
C ILE A 40 4.46 -2.29 -26.90
N ILE A 41 3.13 -2.42 -26.96
CA ILE A 41 2.32 -1.77 -27.98
C ILE A 41 1.86 -0.47 -27.34
N SER A 42 2.34 0.65 -27.88
CA SER A 42 1.72 1.96 -27.93
C SER A 42 2.82 3.01 -27.84
N ASP A 43 3.11 3.67 -28.95
CA ASP A 43 3.32 5.11 -28.90
C ASP A 43 2.89 5.76 -30.21
N TYR A 44 2.02 6.74 -30.05
CA TYR A 44 1.65 7.75 -31.03
C TYR A 44 2.88 8.58 -31.39
N ALA A 45 2.91 9.05 -32.64
CA ALA A 45 3.77 10.12 -33.16
C ALA A 45 5.29 9.83 -33.27
N SER A 46 5.67 9.27 -34.43
CA SER A 46 6.78 9.88 -35.17
C SER A 46 6.50 9.74 -36.66
N SER A 47 6.41 10.89 -37.34
CA SER A 47 6.48 11.00 -38.79
C SER A 47 7.86 10.53 -39.26
N HIS A 48 8.07 9.21 -39.29
CA HIS A 48 9.20 8.63 -39.95
C HIS A 48 8.93 8.64 -41.44
N ILE A 49 9.61 9.57 -42.12
CA ILE A 49 10.03 9.42 -43.51
C ILE A 49 10.27 7.93 -43.75
N GLN A 50 9.42 7.31 -44.58
CA GLN A 50 9.66 5.95 -45.03
C GLN A 50 11.00 5.94 -45.77
N ARG A 51 12.09 5.67 -45.05
CA ARG A 51 13.34 5.25 -45.66
C ARG A 51 12.97 3.97 -46.39
N GLN A 52 12.76 4.07 -47.71
CA GLN A 52 12.72 2.90 -48.58
C GLN A 52 13.91 2.05 -48.18
N LYS A 53 13.64 0.86 -47.64
CA LYS A 53 14.68 -0.12 -47.34
C LYS A 53 15.38 -0.40 -48.66
N ARG A 54 16.54 0.22 -48.90
CA ARG A 54 17.39 -0.18 -50.01
C ARG A 54 17.71 -1.66 -49.73
N PRO A 55 17.37 -2.58 -50.63
CA PRO A 55 17.68 -3.99 -50.42
C PRO A 55 19.20 -4.11 -50.20
N PHE A 56 19.59 -4.95 -49.25
CA PHE A 56 20.99 -5.21 -48.98
C PHE A 56 21.61 -5.86 -50.22
N VAL A 57 22.44 -5.10 -50.96
CA VAL A 57 23.16 -5.60 -52.13
C VAL A 57 24.50 -6.13 -51.66
N THR A 58 24.65 -7.45 -51.66
CA THR A 58 25.94 -8.12 -51.40
C THR A 58 26.93 -7.79 -52.52
N TYR A 59 28.15 -7.43 -52.15
CA TYR A 59 29.22 -7.09 -53.09
C TYR A 59 29.69 -8.27 -53.97
N LYS A 60 29.29 -9.51 -53.63
CA LYS A 60 29.65 -10.74 -54.35
C LYS A 60 28.61 -11.19 -55.39
N LEU A 61 27.40 -10.62 -55.41
CA LEU A 61 26.38 -10.93 -56.42
C LEU A 61 25.83 -9.63 -57.00
N LYS A 62 26.44 -9.17 -58.09
CA LYS A 62 26.03 -7.95 -58.81
C LYS A 62 25.12 -8.23 -60.01
N GLU A 63 25.01 -9.48 -60.45
CA GLU A 63 24.19 -9.89 -61.58
C GLU A 63 22.83 -10.44 -61.14
N LYS A 64 21.83 -10.45 -62.04
CA LYS A 64 20.53 -11.10 -61.78
C LYS A 64 20.78 -12.58 -61.55
N TYR A 65 20.79 -12.97 -60.30
CA TYR A 65 20.95 -14.34 -59.89
C TYR A 65 19.78 -15.18 -60.43
N GLU A 66 20.07 -16.11 -61.33
CA GLU A 66 19.07 -17.05 -61.80
C GLU A 66 18.66 -17.95 -60.63
N GLN A 67 17.37 -17.98 -60.33
CA GLN A 67 16.78 -18.82 -59.31
C GLN A 67 16.03 -19.99 -59.99
N PRO A 68 16.74 -20.97 -60.59
CA PRO A 68 16.12 -22.04 -61.38
C PRO A 68 15.12 -22.87 -60.57
N TRP A 69 15.24 -22.90 -59.23
CA TRP A 69 14.27 -23.52 -58.33
C TRP A 69 12.90 -22.84 -58.27
N LEU A 70 12.77 -21.59 -58.74
CA LEU A 70 11.46 -20.94 -58.86
C LEU A 70 10.66 -21.49 -60.05
N VAL A 71 11.37 -22.02 -61.05
CA VAL A 71 10.81 -22.53 -62.30
C VAL A 71 10.67 -24.07 -62.27
N ASP A 72 11.47 -24.76 -61.45
CA ASP A 72 11.39 -26.21 -61.24
C ASP A 72 10.00 -26.62 -60.69
N PRO A 73 9.21 -27.41 -61.44
CA PRO A 73 7.89 -27.87 -61.02
C PRO A 73 7.91 -28.63 -59.68
N ARG A 74 8.98 -29.37 -59.38
CA ARG A 74 9.11 -30.16 -58.15
C ARG A 74 9.26 -29.26 -56.93
N LEU A 75 10.05 -28.20 -57.05
CA LEU A 75 10.29 -27.23 -55.97
C LEU A 75 9.11 -26.27 -55.79
N LYS A 76 8.42 -25.90 -56.88
CA LYS A 76 7.17 -25.11 -56.83
C LYS A 76 6.04 -25.87 -56.13
N SER A 77 5.90 -27.17 -56.41
CA SER A 77 4.95 -28.05 -55.72
C SER A 77 5.28 -28.19 -54.23
N ARG A 78 6.54 -28.48 -53.90
CA ARG A 78 7.00 -28.59 -52.50
C ARG A 78 6.85 -27.29 -51.71
N LYS A 79 7.13 -26.12 -52.32
CA LYS A 79 6.91 -24.80 -51.71
C LYS A 79 5.43 -24.55 -51.44
N ARG A 80 4.55 -24.92 -52.36
CA ARG A 80 3.09 -24.82 -52.17
C ARG A 80 2.63 -25.70 -51.01
N THR A 81 3.07 -26.96 -50.95
CA THR A 81 2.73 -27.88 -49.85
C THR A 81 3.26 -27.38 -48.51
N ASN A 82 4.51 -26.93 -48.44
CA ASN A 82 5.08 -26.36 -47.21
C ASN A 82 4.32 -25.11 -46.77
N ASN A 83 3.98 -24.20 -47.68
CA ASN A 83 3.19 -23.02 -47.36
C ASN A 83 1.80 -23.41 -46.85
N VAL A 84 1.15 -24.39 -47.47
CA VAL A 84 -0.14 -24.91 -46.98
C VAL A 84 0.00 -25.46 -45.57
N ILE A 85 1.03 -26.25 -45.27
CA ILE A 85 1.29 -26.77 -43.92
C ILE A 85 1.50 -25.61 -42.93
N ILE A 86 2.35 -24.63 -43.26
CA ILE A 86 2.66 -23.49 -42.39
C ILE A 86 1.41 -22.65 -42.11
N TYR A 87 0.64 -22.30 -43.15
CA TYR A 87 -0.59 -21.52 -42.98
C TYR A 87 -1.63 -22.32 -42.21
N THR A 88 -1.77 -23.62 -42.48
CA THR A 88 -2.71 -24.48 -41.74
C THR A 88 -2.35 -24.56 -40.27
N LEU A 89 -1.09 -24.80 -39.92
CA LEU A 89 -0.63 -24.82 -38.53
C LEU A 89 -0.75 -23.46 -37.86
N SER A 90 -0.49 -22.37 -38.58
CA SER A 90 -0.66 -21.00 -38.07
C SER A 90 -2.13 -20.69 -37.80
N CYS A 91 -3.04 -21.07 -38.71
CA CYS A 91 -4.48 -20.93 -38.52
C CYS A 91 -4.99 -21.79 -37.37
N ILE A 92 -4.51 -23.04 -37.23
CA ILE A 92 -4.84 -23.90 -36.09
C ILE A 92 -4.35 -23.27 -34.78
N GLY A 93 -3.13 -22.73 -34.74
CA GLY A 93 -2.59 -22.04 -33.58
C GLY A 93 -3.40 -20.80 -33.19
N LEU A 94 -3.79 -19.98 -34.17
CA LEU A 94 -4.65 -18.82 -33.94
C LEU A 94 -6.06 -19.23 -33.48
N ALA A 95 -6.62 -20.29 -34.06
CA ALA A 95 -7.91 -20.82 -33.63
C ALA A 95 -7.85 -21.37 -32.19
N ALA A 96 -6.79 -22.11 -31.84
CA ALA A 96 -6.58 -22.60 -30.48
C ALA A 96 -6.40 -21.46 -29.48
N ALA A 97 -5.63 -20.42 -29.83
CA ALA A 97 -5.48 -19.21 -29.01
C ALA A 97 -6.83 -18.47 -28.86
N ALA A 98 -7.61 -18.34 -29.92
CA ALA A 98 -8.94 -17.74 -29.87
C ALA A 98 -9.89 -18.54 -28.98
N VAL A 99 -9.88 -19.87 -29.08
CA VAL A 99 -10.66 -20.75 -28.19
C VAL A 99 -10.19 -20.60 -26.75
N TYR A 100 -8.89 -20.57 -26.48
CA TYR A 100 -8.35 -20.37 -25.13
C TYR A 100 -8.74 -19.02 -24.52
N CYS A 101 -8.65 -17.93 -25.30
CA CYS A 101 -9.14 -16.62 -24.86
C CYS A 101 -10.66 -16.62 -24.65
N TRP A 102 -11.42 -17.28 -25.53
CA TRP A 102 -12.87 -17.36 -25.42
C TRP A 102 -13.34 -18.18 -24.21
N THR A 103 -12.71 -19.32 -23.92
CA THR A 103 -13.01 -20.11 -22.72
C THR A 103 -12.57 -19.39 -21.46
N GLY A 104 -11.38 -18.76 -21.48
CA GLY A 104 -10.89 -17.95 -20.36
C GLY A 104 -11.80 -16.76 -20.04
N THR A 105 -12.27 -16.02 -21.06
CA THR A 105 -13.18 -14.88 -20.86
C THR A 105 -14.56 -15.28 -20.34
N ARG A 106 -15.04 -16.49 -20.65
CA ARG A 106 -16.32 -17.01 -20.12
C ARG A 106 -16.26 -17.49 -18.68
N GLN A 107 -15.08 -17.80 -18.17
CA GLN A 107 -14.89 -18.22 -16.77
C GLN A 107 -14.99 -17.04 -15.79
N PHE A 108 -14.87 -15.80 -16.27
CA PHE A 108 -15.05 -14.64 -15.40
C PHE A 108 -16.55 -14.39 -15.18
N PRO A 109 -17.05 -14.51 -13.93
CA PRO A 109 -18.43 -14.17 -13.64
C PRO A 109 -18.66 -12.70 -14.00
N LYS A 110 -19.68 -12.43 -14.80
CA LYS A 110 -20.17 -11.06 -15.01
C LYS A 110 -20.88 -10.63 -13.72
N ARG A 111 -20.13 -9.98 -12.84
CA ARG A 111 -20.65 -9.43 -11.58
C ARG A 111 -21.42 -8.15 -11.88
N GLU A 112 -22.59 -8.00 -11.27
CA GLU A 112 -23.39 -6.77 -11.31
C GLU A 112 -23.00 -5.92 -10.09
N TYR A 113 -22.97 -4.59 -10.26
CA TYR A 113 -22.50 -3.65 -9.25
C TYR A 113 -23.47 -2.48 -9.11
N CYS A 114 -23.83 -2.16 -7.87
CA CYS A 114 -24.68 -1.02 -7.52
C CYS A 114 -23.87 0.08 -6.86
N ILE A 115 -24.08 1.32 -7.27
CA ILE A 115 -23.38 2.46 -6.68
C ILE A 115 -23.88 2.73 -5.27
N VAL A 116 -22.97 2.80 -4.31
CA VAL A 116 -23.25 3.11 -2.90
C VAL A 116 -22.77 4.52 -2.54
N LEU A 117 -21.66 4.94 -3.14
CA LEU A 117 -21.15 6.29 -3.03
C LEU A 117 -20.55 6.73 -4.38
N ASP A 118 -20.86 7.96 -4.77
CA ASP A 118 -20.17 8.71 -5.83
C ASP A 118 -19.99 10.13 -5.31
N ASP A 119 -18.80 10.45 -4.81
CA ASP A 119 -18.48 11.75 -4.25
C ASP A 119 -17.29 12.34 -5.00
N ASP A 120 -17.50 13.49 -5.62
CA ASP A 120 -16.49 14.28 -6.33
C ASP A 120 -16.05 15.52 -5.54
N PHE A 121 -16.57 15.69 -4.31
CA PHE A 121 -16.29 16.79 -3.39
C PHE A 121 -16.58 18.19 -3.93
N THR A 122 -17.28 18.33 -5.06
CA THR A 122 -17.60 19.64 -5.65
C THR A 122 -18.57 20.46 -4.79
N SER A 123 -19.37 19.77 -3.97
CA SER A 123 -20.37 20.37 -3.07
C SER A 123 -19.87 20.51 -1.63
N GLY A 124 -18.57 20.31 -1.39
CA GLY A 124 -18.00 20.28 -0.05
C GLY A 124 -17.94 18.88 0.56
N ILE A 125 -17.66 18.84 1.86
CA ILE A 125 -17.59 17.59 2.63
C ILE A 125 -18.99 17.30 3.16
N ASP A 126 -19.72 16.40 2.48
CA ASP A 126 -21.12 16.11 2.82
C ASP A 126 -21.23 15.42 4.20
N PRO A 127 -21.86 16.05 5.21
CA PRO A 127 -22.07 15.43 6.51
C PRO A 127 -23.07 14.26 6.48
N SER A 128 -23.73 13.96 5.36
CA SER A 128 -24.51 12.72 5.18
C SER A 128 -23.63 11.51 4.82
N VAL A 129 -22.39 11.75 4.41
CA VAL A 129 -21.41 10.73 3.99
C VAL A 129 -20.21 10.66 4.94
N TRP A 130 -19.64 11.81 5.30
CA TRP A 130 -18.35 11.87 6.00
C TRP A 130 -18.51 12.33 7.45
N ASN A 131 -17.78 11.70 8.36
CA ASN A 131 -17.52 12.18 9.72
C ASN A 131 -16.04 12.51 9.86
N TYR A 132 -15.72 13.33 10.86
CA TYR A 132 -14.35 13.52 11.33
C TYR A 132 -14.11 12.61 12.54
N GLU A 133 -12.94 11.97 12.61
CA GLU A 133 -12.43 11.40 13.85
C GLU A 133 -11.43 12.38 14.46
N ILE A 134 -11.68 12.82 15.69
CA ILE A 134 -10.92 13.87 16.39
C ILE A 134 -10.39 13.29 17.70
N GLN A 135 -9.07 13.03 17.76
CA GLN A 135 -8.37 12.40 18.88
C GLN A 135 -6.91 12.90 18.98
N LEU A 136 -6.26 12.59 20.11
CA LEU A 136 -4.88 13.00 20.45
C LEU A 136 -3.94 11.82 20.72
N ASP A 137 -4.46 10.61 20.84
CA ASP A 137 -3.75 9.41 21.30
C ASP A 137 -3.01 8.64 20.19
N GLY A 138 -3.06 9.14 18.95
CA GLY A 138 -2.37 8.51 17.83
C GLY A 138 -2.96 7.17 17.38
N TYR A 139 -4.22 6.88 17.74
CA TYR A 139 -5.00 5.75 17.23
C TYR A 139 -4.32 4.37 17.39
N GLY A 140 -3.59 4.16 18.50
CA GLY A 140 -2.88 2.91 18.78
C GLY A 140 -1.53 2.74 18.06
N ASN A 141 -1.24 3.58 17.06
CA ASN A 141 0.04 3.62 16.35
C ASN A 141 1.02 4.65 16.93
N GLY A 142 0.55 5.47 17.88
CA GLY A 142 1.34 6.54 18.49
C GLY A 142 1.68 7.66 17.52
N HIS A 143 0.79 7.96 16.56
CA HIS A 143 0.97 9.13 15.69
C HIS A 143 1.09 10.42 16.49
N PHE A 144 1.81 11.39 15.93
CA PHE A 144 2.11 12.67 16.58
C PHE A 144 1.14 13.79 16.22
N ASP A 145 0.18 13.53 15.33
CA ASP A 145 -0.83 14.50 14.95
C ASP A 145 -2.03 14.51 15.92
N TRP A 146 -2.62 15.70 16.06
CA TRP A 146 -3.95 15.91 16.59
C TRP A 146 -4.92 16.02 15.42
N THR A 147 -5.83 15.07 15.28
CA THR A 147 -6.84 15.12 14.21
C THR A 147 -7.95 16.12 14.53
N THR A 148 -8.35 16.92 13.56
CA THR A 148 -9.35 17.99 13.72
C THR A 148 -10.33 18.05 12.55
N SER A 149 -11.39 18.84 12.71
CA SER A 149 -12.31 19.24 11.63
C SER A 149 -12.08 20.69 11.17
N ASP A 150 -10.90 21.24 11.43
CA ASP A 150 -10.56 22.62 11.09
C ASP A 150 -10.41 22.77 9.57
N PRO A 151 -10.95 23.83 8.96
CA PRO A 151 -10.80 24.10 7.53
C PRO A 151 -9.36 24.24 7.04
N THR A 152 -8.39 24.46 7.95
CA THR A 152 -6.96 24.46 7.60
C THR A 152 -6.40 23.05 7.42
N ASN A 153 -7.05 22.03 8.00
CA ASN A 153 -6.63 20.63 7.91
C ASN A 153 -7.51 19.79 6.97
N ALA A 154 -8.79 20.14 6.82
CA ALA A 154 -9.71 19.47 5.90
C ALA A 154 -10.63 20.47 5.20
N TYR A 155 -10.51 20.58 3.89
CA TYR A 155 -11.34 21.46 3.07
C TYR A 155 -11.48 20.91 1.65
N THR A 156 -12.33 21.55 0.85
CA THR A 156 -12.53 21.18 -0.56
C THR A 156 -12.30 22.37 -1.46
N ASP A 157 -11.79 22.12 -2.66
CA ASP A 157 -11.71 23.09 -3.73
C ASP A 157 -11.99 22.41 -5.09
N LYS A 158 -11.65 23.08 -6.20
CA LYS A 158 -11.80 22.56 -7.56
C LYS A 158 -11.07 21.23 -7.84
N ASN A 159 -10.07 20.88 -7.03
CA ASN A 159 -9.26 19.68 -7.16
C ASN A 159 -9.76 18.52 -6.29
N GLY A 160 -10.71 18.77 -5.39
CA GLY A 160 -11.32 17.78 -4.50
C GLY A 160 -11.12 18.08 -3.02
N LEU A 161 -11.20 17.05 -2.19
CA LEU A 161 -10.91 17.08 -0.75
C LEU A 161 -9.41 17.17 -0.50
N HIS A 162 -8.99 18.07 0.38
CA HIS A 162 -7.61 18.21 0.86
C HIS A 162 -7.54 17.83 2.33
N ILE A 163 -6.63 16.91 2.67
CA ILE A 163 -6.26 16.58 4.04
C ILE A 163 -4.83 17.05 4.25
N VAL A 164 -4.66 18.17 4.98
CA VAL A 164 -3.41 18.92 5.06
C VAL A 164 -2.88 18.96 6.50
N PRO A 165 -1.73 18.35 6.78
CA PRO A 165 -1.05 18.53 8.05
C PRO A 165 -0.52 19.96 8.22
N THR A 166 -0.61 20.49 9.44
CA THR A 166 -0.14 21.84 9.82
C THR A 166 0.53 21.81 11.19
N LEU A 167 1.41 22.77 11.49
CA LEU A 167 1.94 22.87 12.85
C LEU A 167 0.88 23.42 13.80
N THR A 168 0.85 22.89 15.02
CA THR A 168 -0.11 23.32 16.05
C THR A 168 0.06 24.80 16.39
N ASN A 169 1.29 25.29 16.48
CA ASN A 169 1.61 26.69 16.80
C ASN A 169 1.33 27.68 15.65
N GLU A 170 1.19 27.20 14.42
CA GLU A 170 0.89 28.06 13.26
C GLU A 170 -0.62 28.23 13.04
N THR A 171 -1.41 27.27 13.50
CA THR A 171 -2.87 27.22 13.24
C THR A 171 -3.72 27.35 14.49
N THR A 172 -3.10 27.51 15.66
CA THR A 172 -3.78 27.75 16.94
C THR A 172 -3.10 28.87 17.70
N THR A 173 -3.70 29.27 18.83
CA THR A 173 -3.08 30.21 19.77
C THR A 173 -2.06 29.54 20.72
N ILE A 174 -1.79 28.25 20.57
CA ILE A 174 -0.89 27.50 21.45
C ILE A 174 0.56 27.82 21.05
N THR A 175 1.31 28.40 21.98
CA THR A 175 2.72 28.77 21.76
C THR A 175 3.66 27.56 21.85
N ASN A 176 4.90 27.70 21.37
CA ASN A 176 5.93 26.66 21.50
C ASN A 176 6.16 26.25 22.97
N ASP A 177 6.19 27.20 23.88
CA ASP A 177 6.37 26.92 25.32
C ASP A 177 5.20 26.11 25.88
N GLN A 178 3.98 26.41 25.45
CA GLN A 178 2.77 25.69 25.85
C GLN A 178 2.71 24.28 25.24
N ILE A 179 3.16 24.10 24.00
CA ILE A 179 3.31 22.76 23.41
C ILE A 179 4.20 21.90 24.32
N LEU A 180 5.29 22.49 24.82
CA LEU A 180 6.34 21.78 25.54
C LEU A 180 6.11 21.67 27.05
N ASN A 181 5.33 22.56 27.67
CA ASN A 181 5.14 22.56 29.12
C ASN A 181 3.91 23.36 29.58
N GLY A 182 3.25 22.87 30.64
CA GLY A 182 2.34 23.66 31.47
C GLY A 182 0.94 23.91 30.88
N TYR A 183 0.66 23.44 29.67
CA TYR A 183 -0.62 23.65 28.99
C TYR A 183 -1.49 22.40 29.03
N THR A 184 -2.80 22.58 29.11
CA THR A 184 -3.77 21.48 29.00
C THR A 184 -4.65 21.72 27.79
N LEU A 185 -4.54 20.84 26.81
CA LEU A 185 -5.50 20.74 25.70
C LEU A 185 -6.59 19.75 26.12
N ASN A 186 -7.83 20.20 26.15
CA ASN A 186 -8.98 19.38 26.51
C ASN A 186 -10.08 19.54 25.46
N LEU A 187 -10.34 18.48 24.69
CA LEU A 187 -11.33 18.43 23.63
C LEU A 187 -12.74 18.08 24.14
N THR A 188 -12.86 17.65 25.40
CA THR A 188 -14.17 17.37 26.01
C THR A 188 -14.94 18.63 26.34
N THR A 189 -14.25 19.73 26.68
CA THR A 189 -14.88 21.03 26.97
C THR A 189 -15.47 21.64 25.71
N THR A 190 -14.81 21.45 24.56
CA THR A 190 -15.31 21.88 23.25
C THR A 190 -16.26 20.88 22.61
N LYS A 191 -16.45 19.68 23.21
CA LYS A 191 -17.26 18.57 22.68
C LYS A 191 -16.86 18.14 21.26
N THR A 192 -15.58 18.28 20.92
CA THR A 192 -15.07 17.95 19.59
C THR A 192 -14.47 16.55 19.53
N CYS A 193 -14.01 16.00 20.66
CA CYS A 193 -13.45 14.65 20.70
C CYS A 193 -14.49 13.60 20.28
N THR A 194 -14.09 12.69 19.39
CA THR A 194 -14.97 11.60 18.92
C THR A 194 -14.65 10.25 19.55
N SER A 195 -13.60 10.18 20.38
CA SER A 195 -13.28 8.95 21.12
C SER A 195 -14.21 8.75 22.30
N GLN A 196 -14.46 7.49 22.64
CA GLN A 196 -15.06 7.12 23.92
C GLN A 196 -14.02 7.07 25.04
N GLN A 197 -12.73 7.01 24.71
CA GLN A 197 -11.64 6.98 25.68
C GLN A 197 -11.25 8.40 26.07
N ILE A 198 -11.42 8.75 27.35
CA ILE A 198 -11.11 10.09 27.85
C ILE A 198 -9.62 10.44 27.64
N SER A 199 -8.73 9.45 27.71
CA SER A 199 -7.29 9.62 27.45
C SER A 199 -6.98 10.11 26.04
N ALA A 200 -7.85 9.86 25.07
CA ALA A 200 -7.72 10.34 23.69
C ALA A 200 -8.24 11.78 23.50
N CYS A 201 -8.96 12.31 24.50
CA CYS A 201 -9.64 13.60 24.41
C CYS A 201 -8.93 14.73 25.15
N GLY A 202 -7.83 14.46 25.86
CA GLY A 202 -7.10 15.51 26.55
C GLY A 202 -5.67 15.14 26.88
N ILE A 203 -4.80 16.13 26.79
CA ILE A 203 -3.37 15.99 27.09
C ILE A 203 -2.87 17.22 27.84
N ARG A 204 -1.98 17.00 28.80
CA ARG A 204 -1.28 18.06 29.53
C ARG A 204 0.22 17.98 29.22
N SER A 205 0.77 19.05 28.67
CA SER A 205 2.21 19.19 28.44
C SER A 205 2.96 19.38 29.76
N ASN A 206 4.09 18.71 29.90
CA ASN A 206 4.94 18.74 31.08
C ASN A 206 6.38 18.39 30.69
N SER A 207 7.28 19.35 30.86
CA SER A 207 8.69 19.21 30.47
C SER A 207 9.43 18.12 31.26
N THR A 208 9.01 17.85 32.50
CA THR A 208 9.66 16.84 33.37
C THR A 208 9.28 15.43 32.96
N THR A 209 8.03 15.20 32.57
CA THR A 209 7.56 13.87 32.12
C THR A 209 7.80 13.62 30.63
N GLY A 210 8.16 14.65 29.87
CA GLY A 210 8.33 14.57 28.41
C GLY A 210 7.02 14.60 27.63
N LYS A 211 5.86 14.63 28.32
CA LYS A 211 4.55 14.79 27.66
C LYS A 211 4.45 16.17 27.03
N MET A 212 3.93 16.23 25.81
CA MET A 212 3.75 17.48 25.07
C MET A 212 2.41 17.47 24.35
N ILE A 213 1.92 18.64 23.98
CA ILE A 213 0.79 18.73 23.05
C ILE A 213 1.28 18.23 21.69
N ASN A 214 0.44 17.47 20.97
CA ASN A 214 0.71 17.03 19.60
C ASN A 214 1.22 18.22 18.77
N PRO A 215 2.47 18.15 18.24
CA PRO A 215 3.09 19.29 17.58
C PRO A 215 2.48 19.61 16.21
N VAL A 216 1.72 18.66 15.66
CA VAL A 216 1.10 18.73 14.35
C VAL A 216 -0.41 18.53 14.50
N ARG A 217 -1.18 19.19 13.64
CA ARG A 217 -2.60 18.97 13.44
C ARG A 217 -2.83 18.37 12.05
N SER A 218 -3.80 17.47 11.94
CA SER A 218 -4.20 16.86 10.67
C SER A 218 -5.70 16.59 10.66
N ALA A 219 -6.20 15.80 9.72
CA ALA A 219 -7.58 15.33 9.69
C ALA A 219 -7.68 13.86 9.33
N ARG A 220 -8.74 13.23 9.83
CA ARG A 220 -9.11 11.84 9.56
C ARG A 220 -10.60 11.79 9.30
N LEU A 221 -10.97 11.54 8.05
CA LEU A 221 -12.35 11.44 7.60
C LEU A 221 -12.78 9.98 7.52
N THR A 222 -14.03 9.69 7.84
CA THR A 222 -14.58 8.34 7.84
C THR A 222 -16.03 8.29 7.36
N THR A 223 -16.40 7.25 6.62
CA THR A 223 -17.79 6.99 6.24
C THR A 223 -18.56 6.13 7.27
N LYS A 224 -17.96 5.88 8.45
CA LYS A 224 -18.54 5.08 9.53
C LYS A 224 -19.98 5.47 9.85
N GLY A 225 -20.86 4.47 9.88
CA GLY A 225 -22.28 4.63 10.18
C GLY A 225 -23.10 5.34 9.09
N LYS A 226 -22.50 5.60 7.91
CA LYS A 226 -23.14 6.33 6.80
C LYS A 226 -23.07 5.57 5.49
N ARG A 227 -21.87 5.13 5.08
CA ARG A 227 -21.64 4.34 3.86
C ARG A 227 -20.60 3.26 4.14
N GLY A 228 -20.89 2.05 3.69
CA GLY A 228 -20.00 0.90 3.71
C GLY A 228 -20.45 -0.12 2.68
N ILE A 229 -19.58 -1.06 2.36
CA ILE A 229 -19.87 -2.17 1.44
C ILE A 229 -19.33 -3.47 2.03
N ALA A 230 -19.96 -4.59 1.67
CA ALA A 230 -19.46 -5.94 1.92
C ALA A 230 -19.36 -6.64 0.58
N PHE A 231 -18.15 -6.86 0.05
CA PHE A 231 -17.94 -7.25 -1.35
C PHE A 231 -18.35 -6.14 -2.35
N GLY A 232 -17.50 -5.86 -3.31
CA GLY A 232 -17.72 -4.79 -4.26
C GLY A 232 -16.44 -4.27 -4.90
N LYS A 233 -16.52 -3.02 -5.34
CA LYS A 233 -15.41 -2.29 -5.93
C LYS A 233 -15.31 -0.91 -5.29
N MET A 234 -14.10 -0.40 -5.16
CA MET A 234 -13.84 0.98 -4.80
C MET A 234 -12.78 1.57 -5.71
N GLU A 235 -12.97 2.82 -6.11
CA GLU A 235 -11.96 3.60 -6.81
C GLU A 235 -11.85 4.98 -6.17
N ILE A 236 -10.65 5.30 -5.70
CA ILE A 236 -10.31 6.59 -5.10
C ILE A 236 -9.29 7.26 -6.00
N VAL A 237 -9.62 8.41 -6.55
CA VAL A 237 -8.68 9.20 -7.36
C VAL A 237 -8.00 10.19 -6.43
N ALA A 238 -6.71 10.00 -6.15
CA ALA A 238 -5.98 10.83 -5.20
C ALA A 238 -4.54 11.11 -5.62
N LYS A 239 -4.00 12.21 -5.09
CA LYS A 239 -2.58 12.59 -5.12
C LYS A 239 -2.07 12.54 -3.68
N LEU A 240 -1.02 11.78 -3.43
CA LEU A 240 -0.47 11.59 -2.08
C LEU A 240 0.45 12.76 -1.67
N PRO A 241 0.66 13.00 -0.38
CA PRO A 241 1.54 14.08 0.08
C PRO A 241 3.02 13.76 -0.08
N ARG A 242 3.84 14.81 -0.14
CA ARG A 242 5.30 14.79 0.07
C ARG A 242 5.66 15.48 1.37
N GLY A 243 6.69 14.96 2.04
CA GLY A 243 7.18 15.50 3.29
C GLY A 243 7.62 14.39 4.23
N ASP A 244 8.76 14.57 4.86
CA ASP A 244 9.29 13.59 5.80
C ASP A 244 8.28 13.32 6.92
N TRP A 245 8.15 12.03 7.26
CA TRP A 245 7.33 11.54 8.36
C TRP A 245 5.81 11.68 8.16
N LEU A 246 5.36 12.08 6.97
CA LEU A 246 3.94 12.02 6.61
C LEU A 246 3.55 10.57 6.29
N TRP A 247 2.39 10.15 6.76
CA TRP A 247 1.82 8.82 6.57
C TRP A 247 0.37 8.94 6.06
N PRO A 248 0.20 9.18 4.75
CA PRO A 248 -1.11 9.10 4.10
C PRO A 248 -1.66 7.67 4.09
N ALA A 249 -2.95 7.52 4.37
CA ALA A 249 -3.65 6.25 4.31
C ALA A 249 -5.05 6.37 3.66
N ILE A 250 -5.37 5.38 2.83
CA ILE A 250 -6.70 5.11 2.26
C ILE A 250 -7.01 3.66 2.61
N TRP A 251 -7.98 3.45 3.49
CA TRP A 251 -8.13 2.16 4.15
C TRP A 251 -9.54 1.99 4.67
N MET A 252 -9.87 0.79 5.10
CA MET A 252 -11.22 0.44 5.52
C MET A 252 -11.20 -0.34 6.83
N MET A 253 -12.21 -0.07 7.65
CA MET A 253 -12.45 -0.76 8.92
C MET A 253 -13.83 -1.41 8.91
N PRO A 254 -14.03 -2.52 9.63
CA PRO A 254 -15.32 -3.19 9.71
C PRO A 254 -16.33 -2.27 10.42
N ALA A 255 -17.54 -2.18 9.88
CA ALA A 255 -18.65 -1.44 10.49
C ALA A 255 -18.98 -1.99 11.88
N TYR A 256 -18.81 -3.29 12.08
CA TYR A 256 -19.06 -4.00 13.32
C TYR A 256 -17.93 -4.96 13.67
N SER A 257 -17.58 -5.04 14.95
CA SER A 257 -16.58 -5.99 15.46
C SER A 257 -17.16 -7.39 15.68
N VAL A 258 -17.73 -8.00 14.62
CA VAL A 258 -18.45 -9.28 14.66
C VAL A 258 -17.59 -10.43 15.23
N TYR A 259 -16.31 -10.44 14.91
CA TYR A 259 -15.37 -11.50 15.30
C TYR A 259 -14.51 -11.13 16.52
N GLY A 260 -14.79 -10.00 17.15
CA GLY A 260 -14.00 -9.46 18.26
C GLY A 260 -13.21 -8.21 17.89
N THR A 261 -12.40 -7.73 18.83
CA THR A 261 -11.58 -6.53 18.66
C THR A 261 -10.55 -6.71 17.56
N TRP A 262 -10.01 -5.60 17.05
CA TRP A 262 -8.92 -5.63 16.08
C TRP A 262 -7.77 -6.55 16.53
N PRO A 263 -7.17 -7.35 15.64
CA PRO A 263 -7.43 -7.48 14.21
C PRO A 263 -8.46 -8.58 13.86
N ALA A 264 -9.17 -9.16 14.83
CA ALA A 264 -10.04 -10.31 14.60
C ALA A 264 -11.20 -10.02 13.65
N SER A 265 -11.69 -8.77 13.59
CA SER A 265 -12.73 -8.34 12.63
C SER A 265 -12.16 -7.75 11.33
N GLY A 266 -10.84 -7.76 11.15
CA GLY A 266 -10.18 -7.33 9.93
C GLY A 266 -9.93 -5.82 9.83
N GLU A 267 -9.03 -5.46 8.93
CA GLU A 267 -8.76 -4.11 8.41
C GLU A 267 -8.19 -4.26 6.98
N ILE A 268 -8.60 -3.38 6.07
CA ILE A 268 -8.20 -3.41 4.65
C ILE A 268 -7.48 -2.12 4.30
N ASP A 269 -6.17 -2.20 4.13
CA ASP A 269 -5.37 -1.06 3.67
C ASP A 269 -5.24 -1.10 2.16
N ILE A 270 -5.90 -0.15 1.50
CA ILE A 270 -5.81 0.01 0.04
C ILE A 270 -4.49 0.71 -0.28
N VAL A 271 -4.16 1.76 0.48
CA VAL A 271 -2.94 2.54 0.33
C VAL A 271 -2.42 2.93 1.70
N GLU A 272 -1.17 2.57 1.95
CA GLU A 272 -0.31 3.25 2.93
C GLU A 272 1.00 3.64 2.27
N SER A 273 1.39 4.90 2.44
CA SER A 273 2.63 5.43 1.86
C SER A 273 3.37 6.27 2.89
N ARG A 274 4.64 6.54 2.61
CA ARG A 274 5.45 7.51 3.35
C ARG A 274 5.65 8.74 2.48
N GLY A 275 5.51 9.94 3.04
CA GLY A 275 5.78 11.18 2.33
C GLY A 275 7.28 11.47 2.13
N ASN A 276 8.15 10.72 2.82
CA ASN A 276 9.60 10.82 2.71
C ASN A 276 10.07 10.71 1.26
N ASN A 277 11.26 11.21 0.98
CA ASN A 277 11.83 11.14 -0.37
C ASN A 277 12.24 9.70 -0.77
N TYR A 278 12.51 9.47 -2.06
CA TYR A 278 12.78 8.15 -2.64
C TYR A 278 14.02 7.44 -2.06
N ASP A 279 14.91 8.18 -1.41
CA ASP A 279 16.10 7.67 -0.73
C ASP A 279 15.81 7.16 0.69
N PHE A 280 14.56 7.24 1.16
CA PHE A 280 14.17 6.64 2.43
C PHE A 280 14.26 5.11 2.37
N PRO A 281 14.99 4.43 3.28
CA PRO A 281 15.30 3.00 3.16
C PRO A 281 14.10 2.05 3.05
N GLN A 282 12.93 2.42 3.58
CA GLN A 282 11.71 1.60 3.53
C GLN A 282 10.80 1.94 2.32
N GLY A 283 11.26 2.79 1.42
CA GLY A 283 10.45 3.39 0.35
C GLY A 283 9.73 4.65 0.84
N GLY A 284 9.88 5.72 0.06
CA GLY A 284 9.23 7.01 0.29
C GLY A 284 7.98 7.18 -0.56
N ARG A 285 7.75 8.42 -1.01
CA ARG A 285 6.59 8.86 -1.81
C ARG A 285 6.46 8.19 -3.17
N ASP A 286 7.49 7.48 -3.62
CA ASP A 286 7.51 6.66 -4.83
C ASP A 286 7.00 5.23 -4.59
N HIS A 287 6.70 4.86 -3.33
CA HIS A 287 6.21 3.55 -2.92
C HIS A 287 4.88 3.67 -2.18
N PHE A 288 4.00 2.68 -2.34
CA PHE A 288 2.92 2.45 -1.38
C PHE A 288 2.64 0.96 -1.23
N GLY A 289 2.12 0.59 -0.07
CA GLY A 289 1.70 -0.76 0.26
C GLY A 289 0.18 -0.89 0.38
N SER A 290 -0.30 -2.11 0.20
CA SER A 290 -1.63 -2.57 0.60
C SER A 290 -1.45 -3.75 1.55
N ALA A 291 -2.34 -3.87 2.52
CA ALA A 291 -2.31 -4.95 3.49
C ALA A 291 -3.74 -5.34 3.90
N LEU A 292 -3.87 -6.58 4.38
CA LEU A 292 -5.03 -7.02 5.13
C LEU A 292 -4.56 -7.35 6.54
N HIS A 293 -5.05 -6.68 7.57
CA HIS A 293 -4.76 -7.06 8.95
C HIS A 293 -5.81 -8.04 9.45
N TRP A 294 -5.36 -9.13 10.08
CA TRP A 294 -6.22 -10.21 10.56
C TRP A 294 -5.44 -11.12 11.51
N GLY A 295 -6.12 -11.63 12.52
CA GLY A 295 -5.56 -12.53 13.53
C GLY A 295 -6.48 -12.62 14.73
N PRO A 296 -6.37 -13.63 15.59
CA PRO A 296 -7.25 -13.75 16.76
C PRO A 296 -7.10 -12.61 17.78
N TYR A 297 -5.92 -11.98 17.85
CA TYR A 297 -5.65 -10.84 18.73
C TYR A 297 -4.42 -10.05 18.25
N PRO A 298 -4.16 -8.82 18.75
CA PRO A 298 -3.10 -7.93 18.25
C PRO A 298 -1.69 -8.53 18.19
N GLY A 299 -1.33 -9.41 19.13
CA GLY A 299 0.02 -9.99 19.21
C GLY A 299 0.35 -11.00 18.11
N VAL A 300 -0.64 -11.45 17.34
CA VAL A 300 -0.48 -12.43 16.25
C VAL A 300 -1.15 -11.96 14.97
N ASP A 301 -1.20 -10.64 14.76
CA ASP A 301 -1.61 -10.06 13.49
C ASP A 301 -0.75 -10.59 12.33
N ALA A 302 -1.41 -11.15 11.33
CA ALA A 302 -0.80 -11.89 10.24
C ALA A 302 -0.74 -11.09 8.93
N TYR A 303 -0.84 -9.76 8.99
CA TYR A 303 -0.85 -8.87 7.82
C TYR A 303 0.30 -9.10 6.83
N TRP A 304 1.49 -9.45 7.33
CA TRP A 304 2.68 -9.74 6.54
C TRP A 304 2.51 -10.92 5.57
N ARG A 305 1.51 -11.80 5.80
CA ARG A 305 1.14 -12.90 4.89
C ARG A 305 0.21 -12.45 3.76
N THR A 306 -0.35 -11.25 3.87
CA THR A 306 -1.37 -10.69 3.00
C THR A 306 -1.11 -9.22 2.74
N MET A 307 0.12 -8.92 2.34
CA MET A 307 0.54 -7.59 1.93
C MET A 307 1.08 -7.59 0.51
N GLY A 308 1.05 -6.42 -0.12
CA GLY A 308 1.65 -6.15 -1.42
C GLY A 308 2.20 -4.74 -1.46
N GLN A 309 3.20 -4.48 -2.29
CA GLN A 309 3.79 -3.15 -2.42
C GLN A 309 4.12 -2.88 -3.89
N THR A 310 4.02 -1.63 -4.29
CA THR A 310 4.42 -1.17 -5.62
C THR A 310 5.34 0.04 -5.54
N THR A 311 6.08 0.29 -6.61
CA THR A 311 7.01 1.41 -6.73
C THR A 311 6.98 2.04 -8.12
N LEU A 312 7.11 3.35 -8.20
CA LEU A 312 7.26 4.08 -9.45
C LEU A 312 8.74 4.38 -9.72
N LYS A 313 9.28 3.84 -10.83
CA LYS A 313 10.72 3.93 -11.12
C LYS A 313 11.23 5.34 -11.48
N ARG A 314 10.37 6.24 -11.96
CA ARG A 314 10.74 7.56 -12.52
C ARG A 314 9.77 8.68 -12.18
N SER A 315 8.85 8.41 -11.24
CA SER A 315 7.88 9.37 -10.75
C SER A 315 7.60 9.03 -9.29
N ASP A 316 6.63 9.71 -8.70
CA ASP A 316 6.16 9.44 -7.35
C ASP A 316 4.66 9.74 -7.26
N PHE A 317 4.03 9.28 -6.19
CA PHE A 317 2.60 9.42 -5.98
C PHE A 317 2.19 10.84 -5.53
N SER A 318 3.15 11.75 -5.37
CA SER A 318 2.89 13.15 -5.00
C SER A 318 2.79 14.13 -6.17
N LYS A 319 3.13 13.69 -7.38
CA LYS A 319 3.15 14.55 -8.58
C LYS A 319 1.82 14.66 -9.29
N GLU A 320 1.07 13.56 -9.39
CA GLU A 320 -0.12 13.45 -10.22
C GLU A 320 -1.22 12.67 -9.48
N PHE A 321 -2.44 12.71 -10.01
CA PHE A 321 -3.53 11.89 -9.51
C PHE A 321 -3.41 10.46 -10.03
N TYR A 322 -3.62 9.51 -9.13
CA TYR A 322 -3.69 8.09 -9.43
C TYR A 322 -5.04 7.54 -8.96
N THR A 323 -5.54 6.51 -9.64
CA THR A 323 -6.73 5.78 -9.19
C THR A 323 -6.28 4.61 -8.33
N PHE A 324 -6.49 4.69 -7.02
CA PHE A 324 -6.28 3.58 -6.10
C PHE A 324 -7.54 2.75 -6.03
N GLY A 325 -7.42 1.48 -6.41
CA GLY A 325 -8.57 0.60 -6.59
C GLY A 325 -8.55 -0.58 -5.64
N LEU A 326 -9.74 -0.96 -5.19
CA LEU A 326 -10.04 -2.20 -4.48
C LEU A 326 -11.12 -2.94 -5.28
N GLU A 327 -10.95 -4.23 -5.47
CA GLU A 327 -12.03 -5.13 -5.86
C GLU A 327 -12.02 -6.31 -4.89
N TRP A 328 -13.17 -6.56 -4.30
CA TRP A 328 -13.35 -7.47 -3.19
C TRP A 328 -14.60 -8.29 -3.44
N THR A 329 -14.48 -9.60 -3.30
CA THR A 329 -15.53 -10.56 -3.65
C THR A 329 -15.54 -11.66 -2.60
N GLU A 330 -16.53 -12.54 -2.66
CA GLU A 330 -16.56 -13.76 -1.83
C GLU A 330 -15.40 -14.73 -2.10
N ASP A 331 -14.63 -14.52 -3.17
CA ASP A 331 -13.55 -15.41 -3.59
C ASP A 331 -12.15 -14.81 -3.43
N TYR A 332 -12.00 -13.48 -3.39
CA TYR A 332 -10.71 -12.81 -3.32
C TYR A 332 -10.83 -11.31 -3.00
N ILE A 333 -9.71 -10.73 -2.58
CA ILE A 333 -9.45 -9.28 -2.57
C ILE A 333 -8.28 -8.96 -3.50
N VAL A 334 -8.40 -7.88 -4.27
CA VAL A 334 -7.33 -7.31 -5.09
C VAL A 334 -7.26 -5.80 -4.91
N THR A 335 -6.06 -5.27 -4.75
CA THR A 335 -5.79 -3.83 -4.83
C THR A 335 -4.92 -3.53 -6.05
N TYR A 336 -5.09 -2.34 -6.63
CA TYR A 336 -4.39 -1.93 -7.84
C TYR A 336 -4.24 -0.41 -7.94
N VAL A 337 -3.36 0.04 -8.84
CA VAL A 337 -3.18 1.46 -9.17
C VAL A 337 -3.49 1.72 -10.65
N ASN A 338 -4.30 2.72 -10.94
CA ASN A 338 -4.86 3.10 -12.24
C ASN A 338 -5.77 2.07 -12.90
N ASN A 339 -5.38 0.79 -12.94
CA ASN A 339 -6.18 -0.30 -13.47
C ASN A 339 -5.70 -1.65 -12.91
N ARG A 340 -6.55 -2.68 -13.05
CA ARG A 340 -6.29 -4.04 -12.51
C ARG A 340 -5.01 -4.71 -13.00
N ILE A 341 -4.44 -4.29 -14.14
CA ILE A 341 -3.19 -4.87 -14.66
C ILE A 341 -2.01 -4.46 -13.78
N HIS A 342 -2.06 -3.26 -13.17
CA HIS A 342 -1.09 -2.82 -12.18
C HIS A 342 -1.55 -3.21 -10.77
N GLN A 343 -1.71 -4.51 -10.58
CA GLN A 343 -2.03 -5.13 -9.31
C GLN A 343 -0.94 -4.83 -8.27
N VAL A 344 -1.35 -4.52 -7.04
CA VAL A 344 -0.47 -4.32 -5.89
C VAL A 344 -0.56 -5.52 -4.94
N MET A 345 -1.77 -5.93 -4.57
CA MET A 345 -2.04 -7.09 -3.73
C MET A 345 -3.14 -7.94 -4.35
N TYR A 346 -3.01 -9.28 -4.29
CA TYR A 346 -4.07 -10.23 -4.66
C TYR A 346 -4.11 -11.39 -3.68
N ILE A 347 -5.21 -11.52 -2.95
CA ILE A 347 -5.41 -12.52 -1.90
C ILE A 347 -6.63 -13.37 -2.26
N PRO A 348 -6.43 -14.62 -2.73
CA PRO A 348 -7.55 -15.54 -2.95
C PRO A 348 -8.04 -16.13 -1.62
N PHE A 349 -9.35 -16.27 -1.48
CA PHE A 349 -10.01 -16.90 -0.34
C PHE A 349 -10.06 -18.42 -0.54
N THR A 350 -9.18 -19.11 0.18
CA THR A 350 -9.03 -20.57 0.06
C THR A 350 -10.03 -21.32 0.93
N LYS A 351 -10.25 -22.61 0.64
CA LYS A 351 -11.20 -23.45 1.41
C LYS A 351 -10.94 -23.49 2.92
N GLY A 352 -9.69 -23.33 3.38
CA GLY A 352 -9.35 -23.29 4.80
C GLY A 352 -9.49 -21.94 5.50
N GLY A 353 -9.91 -20.90 4.77
CA GLY A 353 -10.05 -19.54 5.29
C GLY A 353 -8.74 -18.93 5.82
N PHE A 354 -8.89 -17.83 6.54
CA PHE A 354 -7.76 -17.10 7.11
C PHE A 354 -7.14 -17.82 8.31
N TRP A 355 -7.92 -18.57 9.11
CA TRP A 355 -7.37 -19.36 10.22
C TRP A 355 -6.26 -20.32 9.78
N GLN A 356 -6.50 -21.09 8.71
CA GLN A 356 -5.48 -21.99 8.17
C GLN A 356 -4.32 -21.23 7.54
N ARG A 357 -4.59 -20.11 6.82
CA ARG A 357 -3.57 -19.25 6.24
C ARG A 357 -2.59 -18.71 7.29
N GLY A 358 -3.09 -18.42 8.49
CA GLY A 358 -2.31 -17.85 9.60
C GLY A 358 -1.48 -18.86 10.37
N GLU A 359 -1.75 -20.16 10.18
CA GLU A 359 -1.13 -21.25 10.92
C GLU A 359 -1.31 -21.15 12.46
N PHE A 360 -2.40 -20.53 12.92
CA PHE A 360 -2.65 -20.23 14.34
C PHE A 360 -2.80 -21.48 15.25
N ILE A 361 -2.97 -22.67 14.67
CA ILE A 361 -3.13 -23.95 15.40
C ILE A 361 -1.87 -24.34 16.21
N LYS A 362 -0.70 -23.73 15.95
CA LYS A 362 0.59 -24.18 16.54
C LYS A 362 1.01 -23.46 17.83
N TYR A 363 0.27 -22.46 18.32
CA TYR A 363 0.66 -21.69 19.51
C TYR A 363 -0.11 -22.14 20.77
N ASN A 364 0.46 -23.13 21.46
CA ASN A 364 0.03 -23.69 22.75
C ASN A 364 -1.33 -24.44 22.79
N ALA A 365 -1.30 -25.62 23.42
CA ALA A 365 -2.40 -26.59 23.54
C ALA A 365 -3.61 -26.13 24.40
N THR A 366 -3.83 -24.84 24.55
CA THR A 366 -5.11 -24.26 24.98
C THR A 366 -5.75 -23.72 23.73
N GLU A 367 -6.86 -24.34 23.31
CA GLU A 367 -7.70 -23.98 22.18
C GLU A 367 -8.11 -22.49 22.26
N GLU A 368 -7.23 -21.58 21.85
CA GLU A 368 -7.57 -20.18 21.58
C GLU A 368 -8.72 -20.25 20.59
N SER A 369 -9.92 -19.91 21.04
CA SER A 369 -11.13 -20.13 20.26
C SER A 369 -11.01 -19.37 18.95
N ASN A 370 -10.82 -20.09 17.85
CA ASN A 370 -10.82 -19.51 16.51
C ASN A 370 -12.03 -18.55 16.38
N PRO A 371 -11.83 -17.24 16.19
CA PRO A 371 -12.93 -16.28 16.14
C PRO A 371 -13.79 -16.46 14.89
N TRP A 372 -13.24 -17.06 13.84
CA TRP A 372 -13.91 -17.35 12.57
C TRP A 372 -14.39 -18.80 12.55
N ARG A 373 -15.14 -19.20 13.59
CA ARG A 373 -15.53 -20.59 13.81
C ARG A 373 -16.20 -21.16 12.54
N PRO A 374 -15.86 -22.40 12.15
CA PRO A 374 -16.56 -23.06 11.06
C PRO A 374 -18.04 -23.24 11.40
N VAL A 375 -18.90 -23.16 10.38
CA VAL A 375 -20.33 -23.46 10.52
C VAL A 375 -20.51 -24.95 10.25
N GLU A 376 -21.18 -25.65 11.19
CA GLU A 376 -21.60 -27.04 10.99
C GLU A 376 -22.99 -27.06 10.34
N GLU A 377 -23.06 -27.51 9.09
CA GLU A 377 -24.33 -27.63 8.35
C GLU A 377 -24.42 -29.02 7.72
N GLY A 378 -25.49 -29.77 8.04
CA GLY A 378 -25.73 -31.10 7.46
C GLY A 378 -24.63 -32.14 7.75
N GLY A 379 -23.92 -32.02 8.87
CA GLY A 379 -22.82 -32.93 9.25
C GLY A 379 -21.51 -32.68 8.52
N LYS A 380 -21.35 -31.50 7.88
CA LYS A 380 -20.10 -31.05 7.25
C LYS A 380 -19.66 -29.72 7.87
N THR A 381 -18.37 -29.63 8.15
CA THR A 381 -17.70 -28.40 8.60
C THR A 381 -17.44 -27.47 7.41
N HIS A 382 -18.08 -26.30 7.39
CA HIS A 382 -17.89 -25.25 6.39
C HIS A 382 -17.08 -24.08 6.99
N HIS A 383 -15.85 -23.89 6.54
CA HIS A 383 -15.08 -22.69 6.89
C HIS A 383 -15.60 -21.48 6.13
N ILE A 384 -15.78 -20.37 6.84
CA ILE A 384 -16.08 -19.07 6.24
C ILE A 384 -14.79 -18.57 5.58
N LYS A 385 -14.66 -18.79 4.26
CA LYS A 385 -13.39 -18.59 3.54
C LYS A 385 -12.93 -17.13 3.53
N ALA A 386 -13.89 -16.21 3.52
CA ALA A 386 -13.66 -14.78 3.42
C ALA A 386 -13.48 -14.10 4.79
N ALA A 387 -13.91 -14.73 5.90
CA ALA A 387 -13.79 -14.14 7.23
C ALA A 387 -12.33 -13.83 7.59
N PRO A 388 -12.03 -12.64 8.14
CA PRO A 388 -12.98 -11.63 8.61
C PRO A 388 -13.49 -10.62 7.57
N PHE A 389 -13.06 -10.74 6.31
CA PHE A 389 -13.42 -9.86 5.20
C PHE A 389 -14.70 -10.29 4.49
N ASP A 390 -15.70 -10.70 5.26
CA ASP A 390 -17.04 -11.07 4.82
C ASP A 390 -18.13 -10.20 5.47
N GLN A 391 -17.73 -9.18 6.23
CA GLN A 391 -18.59 -8.19 6.87
C GLN A 391 -18.60 -6.88 6.09
N GLU A 392 -19.46 -5.92 6.47
CA GLU A 392 -19.44 -4.58 5.90
C GLU A 392 -18.24 -3.76 6.42
N PHE A 393 -17.55 -3.05 5.52
CA PHE A 393 -16.43 -2.17 5.83
C PHE A 393 -16.73 -0.73 5.38
N TYR A 394 -16.35 0.25 6.19
CA TYR A 394 -16.42 1.68 5.87
C TYR A 394 -15.04 2.24 5.55
N LEU A 395 -15.00 3.32 4.77
CA LEU A 395 -13.77 3.96 4.30
C LEU A 395 -13.24 4.97 5.31
N LEU A 396 -11.91 5.07 5.41
CA LEU A 396 -11.17 6.12 6.10
C LEU A 396 -10.15 6.76 5.16
N LEU A 397 -9.97 8.06 5.32
CA LEU A 397 -8.97 8.88 4.63
C LEU A 397 -8.24 9.73 5.67
N ASN A 398 -6.92 9.64 5.74
CA ASN A 398 -6.13 10.51 6.63
C ASN A 398 -4.70 10.73 6.14
N VAL A 399 -4.05 11.73 6.74
CA VAL A 399 -2.60 11.91 6.69
C VAL A 399 -2.09 11.97 8.12
N ALA A 400 -1.64 10.83 8.64
CA ALA A 400 -1.00 10.77 9.95
C ALA A 400 0.42 11.37 9.87
N VAL A 401 1.00 11.73 11.01
CA VAL A 401 2.38 12.24 11.07
C VAL A 401 3.17 11.53 12.16
N GLY A 402 4.33 10.97 11.80
CA GLY A 402 5.15 10.16 12.68
C GLY A 402 4.42 8.90 13.17
N GLY A 403 4.94 8.29 14.22
CA GLY A 403 4.41 7.04 14.79
C GLY A 403 5.44 6.33 15.64
N THR A 404 4.98 5.52 16.59
CA THR A 404 5.84 4.76 17.52
C THR A 404 5.76 3.25 17.34
N ASN A 405 5.05 2.79 16.32
CA ASN A 405 4.75 1.37 16.09
C ASN A 405 5.74 0.68 15.13
N GLY A 406 6.86 1.32 14.80
CA GLY A 406 7.84 0.79 13.86
C GLY A 406 7.52 0.97 12.37
N TYR A 407 6.42 1.64 12.01
CA TYR A 407 6.12 1.94 10.60
C TYR A 407 7.24 2.77 9.95
N PHE A 408 7.74 3.77 10.68
CA PHE A 408 9.04 4.40 10.43
C PHE A 408 10.09 3.68 11.27
N LYS A 409 10.90 2.84 10.62
CA LYS A 409 11.90 2.01 11.30
C LYS A 409 13.03 2.88 11.85
N ASP A 410 13.46 2.54 13.06
CA ASP A 410 14.61 3.19 13.70
C ASP A 410 15.85 3.14 12.80
N SER A 411 16.43 4.31 12.59
CA SER A 411 17.61 4.52 11.76
C SER A 411 18.26 5.85 12.12
N THR A 412 19.48 6.10 11.64
CA THR A 412 20.16 7.39 11.83
C THR A 412 19.47 8.56 11.14
N LEU A 413 18.53 8.30 10.23
CA LEU A 413 17.75 9.33 9.53
C LEU A 413 16.48 9.72 10.29
N LYS A 414 15.98 8.83 11.16
CA LYS A 414 14.76 9.03 11.94
C LYS A 414 15.10 9.87 13.19
N PRO A 415 14.44 11.01 13.44
CA PRO A 415 14.80 11.89 14.55
C PRO A 415 14.35 11.39 15.92
N TRP A 416 13.53 10.34 15.99
CA TRP A 416 13.10 9.72 17.24
C TRP A 416 13.39 8.21 17.26
N VAL A 417 13.40 7.62 18.46
CA VAL A 417 13.57 6.18 18.68
C VAL A 417 12.30 5.64 19.34
N ASP A 418 11.73 4.58 18.78
CA ASP A 418 10.50 3.98 19.31
C ASP A 418 10.74 3.40 20.72
N GLY A 419 9.83 3.69 21.65
CA GLY A 419 9.91 3.23 23.05
C GLY A 419 10.80 4.07 23.96
N SER A 420 11.32 5.21 23.49
CA SER A 420 12.11 6.15 24.30
C SER A 420 11.27 6.93 25.33
N GLY A 421 9.95 6.99 25.15
CA GLY A 421 9.04 7.81 25.96
C GLY A 421 9.16 9.32 25.71
N ARG A 422 9.98 9.73 24.73
CA ARG A 422 10.21 11.13 24.30
C ARG A 422 10.10 11.29 22.79
N GLU A 423 9.44 10.36 22.12
CA GLU A 423 9.40 10.24 20.65
C GLU A 423 8.87 11.52 20.00
N MET A 424 7.72 12.00 20.46
CA MET A 424 7.10 13.24 19.97
C MET A 424 7.98 14.47 20.25
N ARG A 425 8.72 14.46 21.37
CA ARG A 425 9.63 15.54 21.78
C ARG A 425 10.85 15.58 20.86
N ASP A 426 11.43 14.43 20.57
CA ASP A 426 12.59 14.31 19.69
C ASP A 426 12.22 14.65 18.24
N PHE A 427 11.04 14.20 17.79
CA PHE A 427 10.43 14.63 16.54
C PHE A 427 10.31 16.17 16.48
N TRP A 428 9.76 16.80 17.51
CA TRP A 428 9.61 18.26 17.56
C TRP A 428 10.95 19.00 17.61
N ASN A 429 11.93 18.49 18.37
CA ASN A 429 13.27 19.08 18.42
C ASN A 429 13.95 19.10 17.03
N ALA A 430 13.57 18.16 16.15
CA ALA A 430 14.04 18.07 14.77
C ALA A 430 13.15 18.84 13.76
N VAL A 431 12.21 19.69 14.18
CA VAL A 431 11.28 20.41 13.28
C VAL A 431 11.98 21.16 12.15
N ASN A 432 13.14 21.77 12.44
CA ASN A 432 13.93 22.50 11.45
C ASN A 432 14.57 21.59 10.37
N GLN A 433 14.62 20.27 10.61
CA GLN A 433 15.15 19.29 9.67
C GLN A 433 14.05 18.78 8.74
N TRP A 434 12.89 18.40 9.27
CA TRP A 434 11.84 17.76 8.48
C TRP A 434 10.78 18.72 7.93
N HIS A 435 10.41 19.79 8.64
CA HIS A 435 9.33 20.69 8.19
C HIS A 435 9.61 21.36 6.84
N PRO A 436 10.86 21.79 6.52
CA PRO A 436 11.17 22.34 5.19
C PRO A 436 10.89 21.38 4.03
N THR A 437 10.80 20.07 4.28
CA THR A 437 10.55 19.07 3.23
C THR A 437 9.09 19.03 2.75
N TRP A 438 8.16 19.50 3.60
CA TRP A 438 6.71 19.45 3.38
C TRP A 438 6.25 20.39 2.26
N GLY A 439 6.93 21.51 2.06
CA GLY A 439 6.57 22.48 1.02
C GLY A 439 5.20 23.14 1.27
N SER A 440 4.51 23.48 0.19
CA SER A 440 3.19 24.13 0.23
C SER A 440 2.07 23.20 0.74
N ALA A 441 0.89 23.76 1.03
CA ALA A 441 -0.28 22.97 1.46
C ALA A 441 -0.65 21.88 0.45
N ASP A 442 -0.61 22.19 -0.84
CA ASP A 442 -0.90 21.26 -1.95
C ASP A 442 0.13 20.13 -2.10
N GLU A 443 1.32 20.32 -1.54
CA GLU A 443 2.41 19.36 -1.58
C GLU A 443 2.39 18.43 -0.37
N ARG A 444 2.15 18.96 0.84
CA ARG A 444 2.07 18.15 2.07
C ARG A 444 0.70 17.55 2.35
N GLY A 445 -0.32 17.96 1.60
CA GLY A 445 -1.67 17.44 1.72
C GLY A 445 -1.92 16.24 0.82
N MET A 446 -2.75 15.31 1.29
CA MET A 446 -3.39 14.33 0.40
C MET A 446 -4.59 15.00 -0.27
N THR A 447 -4.61 15.05 -1.60
CA THR A 447 -5.76 15.57 -2.36
C THR A 447 -6.54 14.40 -2.94
N VAL A 448 -7.79 14.24 -2.54
CA VAL A 448 -8.72 13.21 -3.04
C VAL A 448 -9.73 13.87 -3.96
N LYS A 449 -9.61 13.60 -5.25
CA LYS A 449 -10.47 14.14 -6.29
C LYS A 449 -11.85 13.51 -6.31
N SER A 450 -11.93 12.20 -6.06
CA SER A 450 -13.22 11.51 -6.03
C SER A 450 -13.13 10.17 -5.31
N VAL A 451 -14.23 9.74 -4.74
CA VAL A 451 -14.45 8.41 -4.17
C VAL A 451 -15.67 7.78 -4.82
N LYS A 452 -15.50 6.59 -5.39
CA LYS A 452 -16.60 5.77 -5.88
C LYS A 452 -16.60 4.41 -5.20
N MET A 453 -17.74 4.02 -4.65
CA MET A 453 -17.96 2.72 -4.04
C MET A 453 -19.12 2.02 -4.72
N TRP A 454 -18.91 0.76 -5.08
CA TRP A 454 -19.95 -0.10 -5.62
C TRP A 454 -20.05 -1.37 -4.80
N GLN A 455 -21.27 -1.75 -4.45
CA GLN A 455 -21.60 -3.01 -3.80
C GLN A 455 -21.84 -4.07 -4.89
N GLU A 456 -21.29 -5.28 -4.72
CA GLU A 456 -21.64 -6.40 -5.59
C GLU A 456 -23.09 -6.84 -5.34
N GLY A 457 -23.86 -7.00 -6.41
CA GLY A 457 -25.27 -7.40 -6.35
C GLY A 457 -26.13 -6.72 -7.41
N LYS A 458 -27.39 -7.17 -7.51
CA LYS A 458 -28.39 -6.53 -8.37
C LYS A 458 -28.94 -5.26 -7.74
N CYS A 459 -29.19 -4.28 -8.60
CA CYS A 459 -30.06 -3.15 -8.30
C CYS A 459 -31.44 -3.47 -8.93
#